data_AF-A4UX47-F1
#
_entry.id   AF-A4UX47-F1
#
_cell.length_a   1.000
_cell.length_b   1.000
_cell.length_c   1.000
_cell.angle_alpha   90.00
_cell.angle_beta   90.00
_cell.angle_gamma   90.00
#
_symmetry.space_group_name_H-M   'P 1'
#
loop_
_entity.id
_entity.type
_entity.pdbx_description
1 polymer ?
#
loop_
_entity_poly.entity_id
_entity_poly.type
_entity_poly.pdbx_seq_one_letter_code
_entity_poly.pdbx_strand_id
1 'polypeptide(L)'
;MLLLSLLLSFALSVAPPYGLLQVVDNKVSDSRGNPIILRGVGFAWHNWWPEFYTSAKVGEIKTVFNANVVRAAIAYDKDGGLQSNPTKAYDLLYAVIDGAVAQGIYVIVDWQVFQIFESQAKDFFTKVVTKYKGVPNVIYEILNEPESDGWAAIKRYSISLLGTIRGIDPGAFVLIPTPNWDQYIEQAAADPITEYKNIAYTLHIYVGTHPDSYLTNARNALSKIAIFGTEIGAMNADGDGPLNIEKFNRWISFYEEVKISYLAWALQTGSLSCGLTNSVTISDLTAWGKLFKDTIFNKQ
;
A
#
# COMPACT_ATOMS: atom_id res chain seq x y z
N MET A 1 39.69 -19.44 24.26
CA MET A 1 38.97 -19.18 22.99
C MET A 1 37.62 -19.87 23.06
N LEU A 2 36.56 -19.13 23.38
CA LEU A 2 35.18 -19.61 23.24
C LEU A 2 34.51 -18.64 22.27
N LEU A 3 34.33 -19.05 21.01
CA LEU A 3 33.53 -18.30 20.05
C LEU A 3 32.06 -18.55 20.41
N LEU A 4 31.42 -17.55 21.01
CA LEU A 4 29.98 -17.54 21.18
C LEU A 4 29.36 -17.20 19.82
N SER A 5 28.92 -18.22 19.09
CA SER A 5 28.14 -18.06 17.87
C SER A 5 26.81 -17.40 18.20
N LEU A 6 26.68 -16.13 17.85
CA LEU A 6 25.45 -15.37 17.93
C LEU A 6 24.49 -15.91 16.86
N LEU A 7 23.71 -16.94 17.20
CA LEU A 7 22.53 -17.30 16.43
C LEU A 7 21.54 -16.15 16.57
N LEU A 8 21.49 -15.26 15.58
CA LEU A 8 20.34 -14.39 15.40
C LEU A 8 19.12 -15.30 15.26
N SER A 9 18.32 -15.38 16.31
CA SER A 9 16.97 -15.90 16.26
C SER A 9 16.17 -14.98 15.34
N PHE A 10 16.17 -15.30 14.03
CA PHE A 10 15.07 -14.95 13.16
C PHE A 10 13.84 -15.62 13.78
N ALA A 11 13.04 -14.86 14.52
CA ALA A 11 11.66 -15.26 14.78
C ALA A 11 11.08 -15.70 13.43
N LEU A 12 10.55 -16.92 13.37
CA LEU A 12 10.08 -17.57 12.14
C LEU A 12 9.18 -16.60 11.35
N SER A 13 9.75 -15.89 10.37
CA SER A 13 8.95 -15.08 9.46
C SER A 13 8.09 -16.07 8.68
N VAL A 14 6.77 -16.01 8.88
CA VAL A 14 5.86 -16.80 8.05
C VAL A 14 5.92 -16.17 6.67
N ALA A 15 6.43 -16.92 5.70
CA ALA A 15 6.51 -16.45 4.33
C ALA A 15 5.11 -16.01 3.87
N PRO A 16 4.97 -14.84 3.23
CA PRO A 16 3.69 -14.39 2.71
C PRO A 16 3.24 -15.33 1.57
N PRO A 17 1.94 -15.35 1.22
CA PRO A 17 1.35 -16.39 0.38
C PRO A 17 1.98 -16.56 -1.01
N TYR A 18 2.68 -15.55 -1.52
CA TYR A 18 3.32 -15.57 -2.84
C TYR A 18 4.85 -15.41 -2.79
N GLY A 19 5.45 -15.49 -1.59
CA GLY A 19 6.89 -15.31 -1.40
C GLY A 19 7.37 -13.88 -1.74
N LEU A 20 8.62 -13.75 -2.20
CA LEU A 20 9.15 -12.47 -2.65
C LEU A 20 8.45 -12.04 -3.96
N LEU A 21 7.83 -10.87 -3.96
CA LEU A 21 7.17 -10.32 -5.14
C LEU A 21 8.18 -9.85 -6.18
N GLN A 22 7.78 -9.93 -7.44
CA GLN A 22 8.53 -9.40 -8.58
C GLN A 22 7.58 -8.83 -9.64
N VAL A 23 8.14 -8.12 -10.61
CA VAL A 23 7.41 -7.69 -11.80
C VAL A 23 7.92 -8.43 -13.01
N VAL A 24 7.00 -9.16 -13.66
CA VAL A 24 7.24 -9.94 -14.88
C VAL A 24 6.19 -9.52 -15.90
N ASP A 25 6.61 -9.17 -17.11
CA ASP A 25 5.74 -8.75 -18.22
C ASP A 25 4.67 -7.73 -17.81
N ASN A 26 5.10 -6.69 -17.07
CA ASN A 26 4.23 -5.63 -16.53
C ASN A 26 3.14 -6.12 -15.57
N LYS A 27 3.36 -7.24 -14.88
CA LYS A 27 2.47 -7.77 -13.84
C LYS A 27 3.19 -8.05 -12.54
N VAL A 28 2.55 -7.70 -11.44
CA VAL A 28 2.97 -8.12 -10.10
C VAL A 28 2.78 -9.63 -9.99
N SER A 29 3.86 -10.32 -9.64
CA SER A 29 3.95 -11.78 -9.73
C SER A 29 4.58 -12.41 -8.49
N ASP A 30 4.27 -13.70 -8.26
CA ASP A 30 4.91 -14.53 -7.22
C ASP A 30 6.39 -14.79 -7.53
N SER A 31 7.09 -15.44 -6.59
CA SER A 31 8.52 -15.79 -6.74
C SER A 31 8.82 -16.73 -7.92
N ARG A 32 7.81 -17.30 -8.57
CA ARG A 32 7.91 -18.18 -9.75
C ARG A 32 7.48 -17.49 -11.05
N GLY A 33 7.09 -16.21 -10.99
CA GLY A 33 6.69 -15.42 -12.15
C GLY A 33 5.22 -15.56 -12.54
N ASN A 34 4.38 -16.16 -11.68
CA ASN A 34 2.93 -16.22 -11.92
C ASN A 34 2.28 -14.91 -11.47
N PRO A 35 1.42 -14.26 -12.29
CA PRO A 35 0.69 -13.07 -11.87
C PRO A 35 -0.20 -13.33 -10.66
N ILE A 36 -0.20 -12.39 -9.70
CA ILE A 36 -0.96 -12.50 -8.45
C ILE A 36 -1.88 -11.30 -8.25
N ILE A 37 -2.76 -11.41 -7.25
CA ILE A 37 -3.55 -10.28 -6.72
C ILE A 37 -3.40 -10.28 -5.20
N LEU A 38 -2.97 -9.14 -4.66
CA LEU A 38 -3.12 -8.80 -3.26
C LEU A 38 -4.43 -8.04 -3.05
N ARG A 39 -5.16 -8.43 -2.02
CA ARG A 39 -6.48 -7.91 -1.64
C ARG A 39 -6.44 -7.58 -0.16
N GLY A 40 -6.66 -6.33 0.18
CA GLY A 40 -6.37 -5.90 1.54
C GLY A 40 -7.08 -4.65 2.01
N VAL A 41 -6.67 -4.21 3.19
CA VAL A 41 -7.23 -3.04 3.86
C VAL A 41 -6.09 -2.09 4.23
N GLY A 42 -6.25 -0.82 3.89
CA GLY A 42 -5.40 0.26 4.40
C GLY A 42 -5.88 0.71 5.77
N PHE A 43 -4.93 0.91 6.68
CA PHE A 43 -5.16 1.70 7.88
C PHE A 43 -5.27 3.17 7.47
N ALA A 44 -6.18 3.90 8.10
CA ALA A 44 -6.22 5.35 7.94
C ALA A 44 -4.99 6.00 8.58
N TRP A 45 -4.83 7.32 8.44
CA TRP A 45 -3.69 8.10 8.96
C TRP A 45 -3.33 7.76 10.42
N HIS A 46 -2.11 7.27 10.67
CA HIS A 46 -1.69 6.79 12.01
C HIS A 46 -1.80 7.84 13.14
N ASN A 47 -1.66 9.11 12.80
CA ASN A 47 -1.70 10.23 13.74
C ASN A 47 -3.14 10.53 14.21
N TRP A 48 -4.15 10.23 13.37
CA TRP A 48 -5.56 10.48 13.67
C TRP A 48 -6.29 9.24 14.21
N TRP A 49 -5.89 8.03 13.77
CA TRP A 49 -6.47 6.75 14.24
C TRP A 49 -5.42 5.78 14.82
N PRO A 50 -4.57 6.23 15.76
CA PRO A 50 -3.48 5.41 16.31
C PRO A 50 -3.96 4.14 17.02
N GLU A 51 -5.20 4.12 17.53
CA GLU A 51 -5.77 3.00 18.26
C GLU A 51 -5.94 1.73 17.41
N PHE A 52 -5.97 1.86 16.08
CA PHE A 52 -6.03 0.71 15.18
C PHE A 52 -4.64 0.11 14.91
N TYR A 53 -3.55 0.87 15.06
CA TYR A 53 -2.20 0.44 14.69
C TYR A 53 -1.59 -0.55 15.69
N THR A 54 -2.08 -1.79 15.66
CA THR A 54 -1.62 -2.89 16.52
C THR A 54 -1.51 -4.20 15.74
N SER A 55 -0.61 -5.08 16.18
CA SER A 55 -0.48 -6.44 15.62
C SER A 55 -1.78 -7.24 15.70
N ALA A 56 -2.57 -7.06 16.77
CA ALA A 56 -3.88 -7.71 16.91
C ALA A 56 -4.86 -7.29 15.81
N LYS A 57 -4.91 -6.00 15.47
CA LYS A 57 -5.77 -5.49 14.38
C LYS A 57 -5.35 -6.02 13.02
N VAL A 58 -4.05 -6.27 12.79
CA VAL A 58 -3.60 -6.96 11.58
C VAL A 58 -4.17 -8.38 11.49
N GLY A 59 -4.16 -9.14 12.59
CA GLY A 59 -4.78 -10.47 12.64
C GLY A 59 -6.30 -10.45 12.45
N GLU A 60 -6.98 -9.45 13.03
CA GLU A 60 -8.40 -9.22 12.81
C GLU A 60 -8.71 -8.84 11.35
N ILE A 61 -7.92 -7.97 10.70
CA ILE A 61 -8.10 -7.64 9.27
C ILE A 61 -7.98 -8.91 8.41
N LYS A 62 -6.92 -9.71 8.63
CA LYS A 62 -6.71 -10.97 7.92
C LYS A 62 -7.94 -11.88 8.03
N THR A 63 -8.52 -12.01 9.21
CA THR A 63 -9.63 -12.95 9.44
C THR A 63 -11.00 -12.38 9.03
N VAL A 64 -11.28 -11.11 9.34
CA VAL A 64 -12.58 -10.47 9.09
C VAL A 64 -12.79 -10.13 7.63
N PHE A 65 -11.75 -9.75 6.90
CA PHE A 65 -11.80 -9.41 5.46
C PHE A 65 -11.21 -10.50 4.56
N ASN A 66 -10.64 -11.55 5.13
CA ASN A 66 -9.81 -12.52 4.40
C ASN A 66 -8.59 -11.86 3.72
N ALA A 67 -8.07 -10.76 4.26
CA ALA A 67 -7.02 -9.98 3.59
C ALA A 67 -5.66 -10.70 3.54
N ASN A 68 -4.92 -10.52 2.45
CA ASN A 68 -3.53 -11.02 2.30
C ASN A 68 -2.48 -9.89 2.22
N VAL A 69 -2.92 -8.63 2.36
CA VAL A 69 -2.07 -7.45 2.50
C VAL A 69 -2.74 -6.42 3.41
N VAL A 70 -1.95 -5.63 4.12
CA VAL A 70 -2.38 -4.41 4.82
C VAL A 70 -1.51 -3.22 4.39
N ARG A 71 -1.99 -1.99 4.57
CA ARG A 71 -1.21 -0.76 4.29
C ARG A 71 -1.16 0.16 5.50
N ALA A 72 0.04 0.54 5.92
CA ALA A 72 0.29 1.40 7.08
C ALA A 72 0.62 2.83 6.64
N ALA A 73 -0.34 3.74 6.77
CA ALA A 73 -0.28 5.15 6.37
C ALA A 73 0.46 6.03 7.40
N ILE A 74 1.75 6.26 7.20
CA ILE A 74 2.60 7.02 8.13
C ILE A 74 2.75 8.47 7.66
N ALA A 75 1.88 9.33 8.19
CA ALA A 75 1.91 10.77 7.97
C ALA A 75 3.24 11.40 8.43
N TYR A 76 3.82 12.27 7.62
CA TYR A 76 5.00 13.05 8.03
C TYR A 76 4.64 14.44 8.54
N ASP A 77 4.01 15.25 7.69
CA ASP A 77 3.86 16.71 7.81
C ASP A 77 2.56 17.15 8.52
N LYS A 78 1.68 16.21 8.87
CA LYS A 78 0.42 16.50 9.57
C LYS A 78 0.60 16.53 11.08
N ASP A 79 -0.31 17.21 11.78
CA ASP A 79 -0.30 17.27 13.24
C ASP A 79 -0.35 15.87 13.86
N GLY A 80 0.53 15.62 14.83
CA GLY A 80 0.75 14.29 15.41
C GLY A 80 1.48 13.29 14.51
N GLY A 81 1.87 13.69 13.29
CA GLY A 81 2.65 12.87 12.35
C GLY A 81 4.13 12.75 12.73
N LEU A 82 4.89 12.01 11.91
CA LEU A 82 6.27 11.63 12.16
C LEU A 82 7.21 12.82 12.42
N GLN A 83 6.98 13.98 11.80
CA GLN A 83 7.75 15.19 12.05
C GLN A 83 7.66 15.65 13.51
N SER A 84 6.46 15.55 14.10
CA SER A 84 6.17 16.04 15.45
C SER A 84 6.40 14.98 16.53
N ASN A 85 6.14 13.71 16.23
CA ASN A 85 6.23 12.60 17.18
C ASN A 85 6.83 11.34 16.53
N PRO A 86 8.14 11.36 16.22
CA PRO A 86 8.78 10.27 15.48
C PRO A 86 8.73 8.94 16.23
N THR A 87 8.89 8.95 17.56
CA THR A 87 8.83 7.72 18.37
C THR A 87 7.49 7.02 18.21
N LYS A 88 6.38 7.74 18.41
CA LYS A 88 5.04 7.17 18.26
C LYS A 88 4.80 6.67 16.82
N ALA A 89 5.19 7.45 15.81
CA ALA A 89 5.02 7.05 14.42
C ALA A 89 5.74 5.74 14.09
N TYR A 90 6.99 5.59 14.51
CA TYR A 90 7.75 4.35 14.30
C TYR A 90 7.21 3.17 15.11
N ASP A 91 6.79 3.38 16.36
CA ASP A 91 6.23 2.31 17.19
C ASP A 91 4.94 1.74 16.58
N LEU A 92 4.06 2.62 16.09
CA LEU A 92 2.82 2.22 15.41
C LEU A 92 3.10 1.52 14.07
N LEU A 93 4.04 2.04 13.28
CA LEU A 93 4.46 1.39 12.03
C LEU A 93 4.99 -0.02 12.29
N TYR A 94 5.90 -0.17 13.25
CA TYR A 94 6.52 -1.46 13.55
C TYR A 94 5.50 -2.46 14.12
N ALA A 95 4.54 -2.01 14.92
CA ALA A 95 3.46 -2.88 15.40
C ALA A 95 2.66 -3.50 14.24
N VAL A 96 2.41 -2.73 13.18
CA VAL A 96 1.70 -3.21 11.98
C VAL A 96 2.59 -4.12 11.14
N ILE A 97 3.85 -3.74 10.88
CA ILE A 97 4.78 -4.57 10.10
C ILE A 97 5.02 -5.92 10.79
N ASP A 98 5.36 -5.90 12.08
CA ASP A 98 5.64 -7.11 12.85
C ASP A 98 4.38 -7.99 12.94
N GLY A 99 3.20 -7.37 13.05
CA GLY A 99 1.92 -8.08 12.96
C GLY A 99 1.70 -8.77 11.62
N ALA A 100 1.96 -8.09 10.51
CA ALA A 100 1.80 -8.67 9.17
C ALA A 100 2.77 -9.85 8.93
N VAL A 101 4.02 -9.70 9.36
CA VAL A 101 5.04 -10.77 9.28
C VAL A 101 4.62 -11.98 10.13
N ALA A 102 4.17 -11.76 11.36
CA ALA A 102 3.69 -12.83 12.24
C ALA A 102 2.45 -13.54 11.67
N GLN A 103 1.58 -12.80 11.00
CA GLN A 103 0.38 -13.32 10.34
C GLN A 103 0.66 -13.94 8.96
N GLY A 104 1.88 -13.82 8.42
CA GLY A 104 2.22 -14.34 7.10
C GLY A 104 1.46 -13.66 5.96
N ILE A 105 1.21 -12.35 6.07
CA ILE A 105 0.61 -11.53 5.00
C ILE A 105 1.55 -10.39 4.62
N TYR A 106 1.29 -9.70 3.52
CA TYR A 106 2.08 -8.55 3.10
C TYR A 106 1.72 -7.28 3.89
N VAL A 107 2.65 -6.33 3.94
CA VAL A 107 2.44 -4.98 4.48
C VAL A 107 3.05 -3.95 3.55
N ILE A 108 2.27 -2.94 3.20
CA ILE A 108 2.75 -1.74 2.51
C ILE A 108 3.11 -0.71 3.57
N VAL A 109 4.36 -0.27 3.55
CA VAL A 109 4.88 0.86 4.33
C VAL A 109 4.68 2.11 3.47
N ASP A 110 3.70 2.92 3.84
CA ASP A 110 3.35 4.11 3.08
C ASP A 110 3.88 5.39 3.72
N TRP A 111 4.67 6.11 2.93
CA TRP A 111 5.06 7.50 3.22
C TRP A 111 3.90 8.44 2.86
N GLN A 112 2.96 8.55 3.81
CA GLN A 112 1.67 9.22 3.64
C GLN A 112 1.83 10.76 3.63
N VAL A 113 2.16 11.31 2.48
CA VAL A 113 2.27 12.76 2.23
C VAL A 113 1.74 13.12 0.84
N PHE A 114 1.53 14.42 0.60
CA PHE A 114 1.07 14.94 -0.70
C PHE A 114 2.15 15.63 -1.54
N GLN A 115 3.36 15.77 -0.98
CA GLN A 115 4.46 16.53 -1.56
C GLN A 115 5.78 15.77 -1.40
N ILE A 116 6.75 16.06 -2.26
CA ILE A 116 8.08 15.49 -2.18
C ILE A 116 8.87 16.05 -0.98
N PHE A 117 9.19 15.17 -0.02
CA PHE A 117 10.10 15.44 1.10
C PHE A 117 11.35 14.55 1.02
N GLU A 118 12.18 14.73 -0.04
CA GLU A 118 13.22 13.75 -0.41
C GLU A 118 14.19 13.38 0.71
N SER A 119 14.72 14.36 1.44
CA SER A 119 15.68 14.07 2.51
C SER A 119 15.03 13.24 3.63
N GLN A 120 13.81 13.61 4.01
CA GLN A 120 13.08 12.97 5.11
C GLN A 120 12.59 11.58 4.72
N ALA A 121 12.14 11.41 3.48
CA ALA A 121 11.80 10.11 2.94
C ALA A 121 13.03 9.18 2.92
N LYS A 122 14.21 9.68 2.51
CA LYS A 122 15.46 8.90 2.55
C LYS A 122 15.81 8.47 3.97
N ASP A 123 15.69 9.35 4.96
CA ASP A 123 15.95 9.01 6.36
C ASP A 123 14.96 7.97 6.88
N PHE A 124 13.67 8.14 6.57
CA PHE A 124 12.60 7.21 6.92
C PHE A 124 12.84 5.82 6.33
N PHE A 125 13.01 5.72 5.00
CA PHE A 125 13.21 4.45 4.32
C PHE A 125 14.55 3.81 4.69
N THR A 126 15.62 4.59 4.92
CA THR A 126 16.88 4.04 5.43
C THR A 126 16.67 3.30 6.74
N LYS A 127 15.91 3.87 7.68
CA LYS A 127 15.63 3.25 8.97
C LYS A 127 14.76 2.00 8.83
N VAL A 128 13.65 2.09 8.08
CA VAL A 128 12.69 0.98 7.94
C VAL A 128 13.28 -0.17 7.12
N VAL A 129 13.91 0.11 5.98
CA VAL A 129 14.52 -0.92 5.11
C VAL A 129 15.68 -1.61 5.84
N THR A 130 16.49 -0.89 6.61
CA THR A 130 17.56 -1.52 7.43
C THR A 130 16.98 -2.51 8.42
N LYS A 131 15.86 -2.18 9.08
CA LYS A 131 15.23 -3.05 10.08
C LYS A 131 14.60 -4.31 9.45
N TYR A 132 13.99 -4.18 8.27
CA TYR A 132 13.23 -5.25 7.62
C TYR A 132 13.89 -5.81 6.36
N LYS A 133 15.22 -5.63 6.22
CA LYS A 133 15.99 -6.12 5.07
C LYS A 133 15.76 -7.61 4.84
N GLY A 134 15.39 -7.98 3.61
CA GLY A 134 15.18 -9.36 3.21
C GLY A 134 13.88 -9.99 3.74
N VAL A 135 13.00 -9.22 4.37
CA VAL A 135 11.68 -9.69 4.81
C VAL A 135 10.70 -9.59 3.63
N PRO A 136 10.27 -10.72 3.03
CA PRO A 136 9.51 -10.71 1.77
C PRO A 136 8.09 -10.13 1.91
N ASN A 137 7.61 -9.96 3.14
CA ASN A 137 6.29 -9.38 3.43
C ASN A 137 6.23 -7.87 3.18
N VAL A 138 7.37 -7.17 3.21
CA VAL A 138 7.40 -5.71 3.25
C VAL A 138 7.48 -5.12 1.84
N ILE A 139 6.56 -4.20 1.55
CA ILE A 139 6.46 -3.42 0.31
C ILE A 139 6.61 -1.94 0.68
N TYR A 140 7.34 -1.16 -0.10
CA TYR A 140 7.61 0.25 0.19
C TYR A 140 6.87 1.16 -0.79
N GLU A 141 5.92 1.96 -0.31
CA GLU A 141 5.23 2.99 -1.10
C GLU A 141 5.87 4.35 -0.77
N ILE A 142 6.64 4.87 -1.72
CA ILE A 142 7.63 5.91 -1.42
C ILE A 142 7.06 7.31 -1.29
N LEU A 143 5.79 7.49 -1.66
CA LEU A 143 5.03 8.74 -1.55
C LEU A 143 3.59 8.38 -1.91
N ASN A 144 2.64 8.70 -1.02
CA ASN A 144 1.22 8.39 -1.19
C ASN A 144 0.58 9.05 -2.41
N GLU A 145 0.47 10.38 -2.45
CA GLU A 145 -0.35 11.05 -3.49
C GLU A 145 0.24 12.40 -3.88
N PRO A 146 1.09 12.46 -4.93
CA PRO A 146 1.59 13.74 -5.42
C PRO A 146 0.43 14.63 -5.90
N GLU A 147 0.19 15.74 -5.22
CA GLU A 147 -0.91 16.65 -5.55
C GLU A 147 -0.54 17.59 -6.72
N SER A 148 0.63 18.22 -6.64
CA SER A 148 1.06 19.25 -7.60
C SER A 148 2.29 18.89 -8.43
N ASP A 149 3.04 17.85 -8.03
CA ASP A 149 4.27 17.45 -8.71
C ASP A 149 3.97 16.76 -10.04
N GLY A 150 4.64 17.19 -11.11
CA GLY A 150 4.55 16.54 -12.42
C GLY A 150 5.39 15.26 -12.52
N TRP A 151 5.11 14.41 -13.52
CA TRP A 151 5.76 13.10 -13.68
C TRP A 151 7.30 13.17 -13.67
N ALA A 152 7.91 14.17 -14.31
CA ALA A 152 9.36 14.31 -14.34
C ALA A 152 10.00 14.53 -12.95
N ALA A 153 9.32 15.26 -12.06
CA ALA A 153 9.79 15.48 -10.69
C ALA A 153 9.62 14.20 -9.86
N ILE A 154 8.44 13.57 -9.96
CA ILE A 154 8.13 12.29 -9.31
C ILE A 154 9.12 11.19 -9.73
N LYS A 155 9.40 11.06 -11.03
CA LYS A 155 10.36 10.08 -11.58
C LYS A 155 11.76 10.28 -10.99
N ARG A 156 12.23 11.52 -10.92
CA ARG A 156 13.55 11.86 -10.36
C ARG A 156 13.63 11.50 -8.87
N TYR A 157 12.62 11.90 -8.10
CA TYR A 157 12.48 11.53 -6.69
C TYR A 157 12.49 10.02 -6.51
N SER A 158 11.72 9.31 -7.33
CA SER A 158 11.55 7.86 -7.27
C SER A 158 12.86 7.11 -7.54
N ILE A 159 13.60 7.50 -8.59
CA ILE A 159 14.93 6.95 -8.91
C ILE A 159 15.91 7.18 -7.76
N SER A 160 15.85 8.35 -7.13
CA SER A 160 16.70 8.71 -5.99
C SER A 160 16.41 7.83 -4.77
N LEU A 161 15.14 7.65 -4.41
CA LEU A 161 14.69 6.80 -3.30
C LEU A 161 14.93 5.31 -3.57
N LEU A 162 14.72 4.86 -4.81
CA LEU A 162 15.07 3.50 -5.24
C LEU A 162 16.56 3.22 -5.02
N GLY A 163 17.44 4.17 -5.33
CA GLY A 163 18.87 4.04 -5.05
C GLY A 163 19.17 3.86 -3.55
N THR A 164 18.51 4.64 -2.69
CA THR A 164 18.63 4.51 -1.23
C THR A 164 18.13 3.16 -0.73
N ILE A 165 16.90 2.76 -1.11
CA ILE A 165 16.27 1.51 -0.68
C ILE A 165 17.08 0.30 -1.16
N ARG A 166 17.44 0.26 -2.46
CA ARG A 166 18.15 -0.87 -3.07
C ARG A 166 19.61 -0.97 -2.66
N GLY A 167 20.22 0.13 -2.22
CA GLY A 167 21.54 0.10 -1.60
C GLY A 167 21.56 -0.71 -0.29
N ILE A 168 20.42 -0.79 0.39
CA ILE A 168 20.26 -1.55 1.64
C ILE A 168 19.69 -2.94 1.36
N ASP A 169 18.58 -3.00 0.62
CA ASP A 169 17.89 -4.23 0.23
C ASP A 169 17.72 -4.30 -1.30
N PRO A 170 18.62 -4.99 -2.01
CA PRO A 170 18.54 -5.17 -3.45
C PRO A 170 17.26 -5.87 -3.94
N GLY A 171 16.53 -6.57 -3.06
CA GLY A 171 15.32 -7.35 -3.37
C GLY A 171 13.99 -6.63 -3.08
N ALA A 172 13.98 -5.59 -2.24
CA ALA A 172 12.80 -4.80 -1.82
C ALA A 172 11.74 -4.50 -2.89
N PHE A 173 10.46 -4.83 -2.72
CA PHE A 173 9.44 -4.41 -3.70
C PHE A 173 9.03 -2.95 -3.45
N VAL A 174 9.01 -2.10 -4.49
CA VAL A 174 8.78 -0.64 -4.33
C VAL A 174 7.63 -0.17 -5.22
N LEU A 175 6.70 0.59 -4.63
CA LEU A 175 5.57 1.21 -5.31
C LEU A 175 5.89 2.67 -5.61
N ILE A 176 5.61 3.09 -6.85
CA ILE A 176 6.00 4.39 -7.41
C ILE A 176 4.73 5.22 -7.66
N PRO A 177 4.63 6.42 -7.08
CA PRO A 177 3.47 7.28 -7.29
C PRO A 177 3.35 7.80 -8.70
N THR A 178 2.15 8.28 -9.05
CA THR A 178 1.87 8.99 -10.29
C THR A 178 1.23 10.36 -10.02
N PRO A 179 1.28 11.30 -10.97
CA PRO A 179 0.80 12.65 -10.71
C PRO A 179 -0.69 12.71 -10.37
N ASN A 180 -1.09 13.81 -9.71
CA ASN A 180 -2.47 14.17 -9.42
C ASN A 180 -3.16 13.10 -8.57
N TRP A 181 -2.70 12.88 -7.33
CA TRP A 181 -3.21 11.84 -6.42
C TRP A 181 -3.26 10.46 -7.08
N ASP A 182 -2.16 10.08 -7.71
CA ASP A 182 -2.00 8.79 -8.40
C ASP A 182 -3.02 8.52 -9.51
N GLN A 183 -3.55 9.55 -10.18
CA GLN A 183 -4.54 9.37 -11.25
C GLN A 183 -3.93 9.28 -12.64
N TYR A 184 -2.83 10.00 -12.89
CA TYR A 184 -2.28 10.16 -14.25
C TYR A 184 -1.27 9.07 -14.62
N ILE A 185 -1.72 7.83 -14.54
CA ILE A 185 -0.95 6.61 -14.82
C ILE A 185 -0.39 6.59 -16.25
N GLU A 186 -1.08 7.22 -17.20
CA GLU A 186 -0.63 7.31 -18.59
C GLU A 186 0.66 8.11 -18.76
N GLN A 187 0.96 9.07 -17.87
CA GLN A 187 2.20 9.84 -17.92
C GLN A 187 3.39 8.96 -17.54
N ALA A 188 3.25 8.16 -16.48
CA ALA A 188 4.25 7.17 -16.08
C ALA A 188 4.44 6.09 -17.15
N ALA A 189 3.34 5.61 -17.77
CA ALA A 189 3.41 4.64 -18.85
C ALA A 189 4.07 5.20 -20.12
N ALA A 190 4.00 6.50 -20.37
CA ALA A 190 4.64 7.14 -21.51
C ALA A 190 6.16 7.28 -21.34
N ASP A 191 6.65 7.48 -20.12
CA ASP A 191 8.07 7.61 -19.80
C ASP A 191 8.44 6.82 -18.52
N PRO A 192 8.41 5.48 -18.55
CA PRO A 192 8.60 4.65 -17.36
C PRO A 192 10.03 4.72 -16.82
N ILE A 193 10.20 4.31 -15.56
CA ILE A 193 11.52 4.05 -14.96
C ILE A 193 12.00 2.71 -15.52
N THR A 194 13.21 2.69 -16.08
CA THR A 194 13.76 1.51 -16.76
C THR A 194 15.05 0.99 -16.11
N GLU A 195 15.64 1.81 -15.25
CA GLU A 195 16.89 1.57 -14.53
C GLU A 195 16.71 0.59 -13.36
N TYR A 196 15.46 0.40 -12.90
CA TYR A 196 15.12 -0.47 -11.78
C TYR A 196 14.03 -1.47 -12.17
N LYS A 197 14.11 -2.67 -11.60
CA LYS A 197 13.10 -3.73 -11.68
C LYS A 197 12.32 -3.84 -10.36
N ASN A 198 11.30 -4.71 -10.34
CA ASN A 198 10.46 -4.99 -9.17
C ASN A 198 9.85 -3.71 -8.58
N ILE A 199 9.34 -2.88 -9.49
CA ILE A 199 8.56 -1.68 -9.21
C ILE A 199 7.20 -1.79 -9.86
N ALA A 200 6.17 -1.30 -9.19
CA ALA A 200 4.84 -1.10 -9.76
C ALA A 200 4.37 0.33 -9.47
N TYR A 201 3.46 0.84 -10.30
CA TYR A 201 2.97 2.20 -10.23
C TYR A 201 1.63 2.24 -9.51
N THR A 202 1.47 3.15 -8.55
CA THR A 202 0.25 3.25 -7.77
C THR A 202 -0.86 3.93 -8.56
N LEU A 203 -2.09 3.50 -8.27
CA LEU A 203 -3.32 4.07 -8.82
C LEU A 203 -4.37 4.11 -7.72
N HIS A 204 -4.79 5.31 -7.33
CA HIS A 204 -5.85 5.50 -6.34
C HIS A 204 -7.18 5.71 -7.04
N ILE A 205 -8.30 5.20 -6.53
CA ILE A 205 -9.60 5.45 -7.16
C ILE A 205 -10.71 5.64 -6.13
N TYR A 206 -11.43 6.77 -6.22
CA TYR A 206 -12.70 6.97 -5.54
C TYR A 206 -13.81 7.08 -6.57
N VAL A 207 -14.58 6.00 -6.71
CA VAL A 207 -15.47 5.83 -7.86
C VAL A 207 -16.65 6.80 -7.89
N GLY A 208 -17.01 7.40 -6.74
CA GLY A 208 -17.99 8.49 -6.67
C GLY A 208 -17.55 9.75 -7.41
N THR A 209 -16.23 10.01 -7.48
CA THR A 209 -15.66 11.22 -8.08
C THR A 209 -14.96 10.95 -9.42
N HIS A 210 -14.12 9.92 -9.50
CA HIS A 210 -13.18 9.75 -10.61
C HIS A 210 -13.86 9.25 -11.89
N PRO A 211 -13.63 9.85 -13.07
CA PRO A 211 -14.32 9.48 -14.31
C PRO A 211 -13.91 8.10 -14.85
N ASP A 212 -14.76 7.49 -15.68
CA ASP A 212 -14.49 6.20 -16.33
C ASP A 212 -13.27 6.25 -17.29
N SER A 213 -12.86 7.45 -17.72
CA SER A 213 -11.63 7.63 -18.52
C SER A 213 -10.39 7.13 -17.79
N TYR A 214 -10.35 7.18 -16.46
CA TYR A 214 -9.20 6.66 -15.70
C TYR A 214 -9.07 5.14 -15.81
N LEU A 215 -10.18 4.41 -15.93
CA LEU A 215 -10.16 2.96 -16.19
C LEU A 215 -9.57 2.68 -17.57
N THR A 216 -9.95 3.48 -18.57
CA THR A 216 -9.39 3.40 -19.93
C THR A 216 -7.90 3.68 -19.93
N ASN A 217 -7.44 4.72 -19.22
CA ASN A 217 -6.02 5.05 -19.10
C ASN A 217 -5.23 3.91 -18.43
N ALA A 218 -5.73 3.36 -17.32
CA ALA A 218 -5.12 2.22 -16.65
C ALA A 218 -5.03 1.00 -17.58
N ARG A 219 -6.09 0.67 -18.31
CA ARG A 219 -6.09 -0.45 -19.27
C ARG A 219 -5.02 -0.29 -20.36
N ASN A 220 -4.84 0.92 -20.88
CA ASN A 220 -3.81 1.20 -21.89
C ASN A 220 -2.39 1.11 -21.30
N ALA A 221 -2.20 1.57 -20.06
CA ALA A 221 -0.91 1.59 -19.38
C ALA A 221 -0.37 0.18 -19.06
N LEU A 222 -1.23 -0.83 -18.87
CA LEU A 222 -0.83 -2.22 -18.58
C LEU A 222 0.09 -2.86 -19.63
N SER A 223 0.10 -2.34 -20.86
CA SER A 223 1.03 -2.80 -21.90
C SER A 223 2.47 -2.33 -21.68
N LYS A 224 2.70 -1.37 -20.78
CA LYS A 224 3.99 -0.68 -20.59
C LYS A 224 4.52 -0.74 -19.16
N ILE A 225 3.65 -0.81 -18.16
CA ILE A 225 4.01 -0.76 -16.74
C ILE A 225 3.11 -1.67 -15.89
N ALA A 226 3.64 -2.15 -14.76
CA ALA A 226 2.83 -2.81 -13.74
C ALA A 226 2.08 -1.80 -12.88
N ILE A 227 0.80 -2.06 -12.60
CA ILE A 227 -0.06 -1.18 -11.79
C ILE A 227 -0.42 -1.88 -10.47
N PHE A 228 -0.47 -1.11 -9.39
CA PHE A 228 -0.89 -1.57 -8.06
C PHE A 228 -1.90 -0.57 -7.47
N GLY A 229 -3.12 -1.00 -7.16
CA GLY A 229 -4.11 -0.17 -6.48
C GLY A 229 -3.88 -0.11 -4.98
N THR A 230 -3.08 0.83 -4.49
CA THR A 230 -2.79 0.98 -3.05
C THR A 230 -3.98 1.51 -2.25
N GLU A 231 -4.96 2.10 -2.93
CA GLU A 231 -6.13 2.73 -2.31
C GLU A 231 -7.34 2.74 -3.27
N ILE A 232 -8.49 2.27 -2.79
CA ILE A 232 -9.78 2.37 -3.50
C ILE A 232 -10.93 2.66 -2.53
N GLY A 233 -11.87 3.51 -2.97
CA GLY A 233 -13.10 3.83 -2.27
C GLY A 233 -14.34 3.76 -3.17
N ALA A 234 -15.46 3.30 -2.63
CA ALA A 234 -16.75 3.28 -3.33
C ALA A 234 -17.49 4.64 -3.29
N MET A 235 -17.00 5.60 -2.51
CA MET A 235 -17.57 6.93 -2.28
C MET A 235 -16.81 8.02 -3.06
N ASN A 236 -17.04 9.29 -2.74
CA ASN A 236 -16.31 10.41 -3.34
C ASN A 236 -14.88 10.52 -2.79
N ALA A 237 -14.03 11.26 -3.50
CA ALA A 237 -12.61 11.44 -3.18
C ALA A 237 -12.34 12.22 -1.89
N ASP A 238 -13.34 12.90 -1.33
CA ASP A 238 -13.26 13.49 0.03
C ASP A 238 -13.48 12.44 1.14
N GLY A 239 -13.68 11.17 0.77
CA GLY A 239 -13.92 10.07 1.68
C GLY A 239 -15.38 9.94 2.13
N ASP A 240 -16.31 10.73 1.57
CA ASP A 240 -17.70 10.72 2.00
C ASP A 240 -18.71 10.68 0.84
N GLY A 241 -19.99 10.73 1.17
CA GLY A 241 -21.09 10.62 0.22
C GLY A 241 -21.51 9.18 -0.07
N PRO A 242 -22.53 9.00 -0.93
CA PRO A 242 -23.11 7.69 -1.18
C PRO A 242 -22.14 6.73 -1.85
N LEU A 243 -22.21 5.45 -1.50
CA LEU A 243 -21.45 4.40 -2.18
C LEU A 243 -22.00 4.17 -3.59
N ASN A 244 -21.18 4.37 -4.60
CA ASN A 244 -21.47 4.00 -5.98
C ASN A 244 -21.06 2.54 -6.23
N ILE A 245 -21.92 1.61 -5.78
CA ILE A 245 -21.69 0.16 -5.81
C ILE A 245 -21.49 -0.35 -7.24
N GLU A 246 -22.27 0.13 -8.21
CA GLU A 246 -22.16 -0.32 -9.61
C GLU A 246 -20.78 -0.02 -10.19
N LYS A 247 -20.32 1.23 -10.03
CA LYS A 247 -19.02 1.65 -10.55
C LYS A 247 -17.87 1.03 -9.76
N PHE A 248 -18.01 0.87 -8.45
CA PHE A 248 -17.07 0.10 -7.64
C PHE A 248 -16.89 -1.33 -8.19
N ASN A 249 -17.99 -2.06 -8.42
CA ASN A 249 -17.93 -3.42 -8.96
C ASN A 249 -17.33 -3.49 -10.36
N ARG A 250 -17.52 -2.45 -11.18
CA ARG A 250 -16.88 -2.33 -12.50
C ARG A 250 -15.36 -2.22 -12.38
N TRP A 251 -14.86 -1.38 -11.47
CA TRP A 251 -13.43 -1.24 -11.19
C TRP A 251 -12.83 -2.53 -10.62
N ILE A 252 -13.49 -3.15 -9.64
CA ILE A 252 -13.03 -4.44 -9.09
C ILE A 252 -12.99 -5.53 -10.17
N SER A 253 -14.00 -5.60 -11.03
CA SER A 253 -14.02 -6.58 -12.12
C SER A 253 -12.84 -6.38 -13.08
N PHE A 254 -12.52 -5.13 -13.40
CA PHE A 254 -11.33 -4.79 -14.18
C PHE A 254 -10.03 -5.19 -13.48
N TYR A 255 -9.87 -4.87 -12.19
CA TYR A 255 -8.68 -5.25 -11.42
C TYR A 255 -8.49 -6.77 -11.34
N GLU A 256 -9.58 -7.52 -11.13
CA GLU A 256 -9.57 -8.98 -11.12
C GLU A 256 -9.23 -9.60 -12.49
N GLU A 257 -9.79 -9.04 -13.58
CA GLU A 257 -9.55 -9.46 -14.96
C GLU A 257 -8.05 -9.37 -15.30
N VAL A 258 -7.43 -8.24 -14.95
CA VAL A 258 -6.06 -7.91 -15.39
C VAL A 258 -4.98 -8.15 -14.34
N LYS A 259 -5.36 -8.64 -13.16
CA LYS A 259 -4.47 -8.95 -12.02
C LYS A 259 -3.82 -7.71 -11.37
N ILE A 260 -4.60 -6.64 -11.17
CA ILE A 260 -4.20 -5.49 -10.34
C ILE A 260 -4.58 -5.78 -8.88
N SER A 261 -3.61 -5.61 -7.97
CA SER A 261 -3.84 -5.67 -6.52
C SER A 261 -4.61 -4.46 -6.03
N TYR A 262 -5.43 -4.59 -4.98
CA TYR A 262 -6.26 -3.49 -4.47
C TYR A 262 -6.48 -3.51 -2.95
N LEU A 263 -6.53 -2.32 -2.34
CA LEU A 263 -6.82 -2.16 -0.91
C LEU A 263 -7.88 -1.12 -0.64
N ALA A 264 -8.84 -1.44 0.24
CA ALA A 264 -9.83 -0.45 0.67
C ALA A 264 -9.21 0.62 1.56
N TRP A 265 -9.63 1.86 1.32
CA TRP A 265 -9.49 2.94 2.29
C TRP A 265 -10.82 3.18 3.03
N ALA A 266 -10.88 3.14 4.36
CA ALA A 266 -9.83 2.71 5.29
C ALA A 266 -10.36 2.17 6.62
N LEU A 267 -9.49 1.45 7.33
CA LEU A 267 -9.73 1.05 8.70
C LEU A 267 -9.61 2.27 9.62
N GLN A 268 -10.78 2.81 9.96
CA GLN A 268 -11.05 3.87 10.91
C GLN A 268 -12.51 3.77 11.37
N THR A 269 -12.88 4.52 12.41
CA THR A 269 -14.27 4.68 12.82
C THR A 269 -15.05 5.58 11.84
N GLY A 270 -16.27 5.17 11.51
CA GLY A 270 -17.08 5.73 10.42
C GLY A 270 -17.89 6.98 10.78
N SER A 271 -17.25 8.13 10.97
CA SER A 271 -17.92 9.43 10.84
C SER A 271 -18.11 9.85 9.38
N LEU A 272 -17.25 9.34 8.49
CA LEU A 272 -17.32 9.48 7.02
C LEU A 272 -17.55 8.13 6.38
N SER A 273 -18.10 8.13 5.16
CA SER A 273 -18.45 6.90 4.43
C SER A 273 -17.28 5.95 4.16
N CYS A 274 -16.04 6.45 4.08
CA CYS A 274 -14.83 5.66 3.90
C CYS A 274 -14.38 4.87 5.16
N GLY A 275 -14.95 5.13 6.34
CA GLY A 275 -14.65 4.32 7.52
C GLY A 275 -15.20 2.90 7.39
N LEU A 276 -14.35 1.89 7.53
CA LEU A 276 -14.77 0.48 7.42
C LEU A 276 -15.58 0.00 8.64
N THR A 277 -15.45 0.63 9.81
CA THR A 277 -16.05 0.14 11.06
C THR A 277 -16.81 1.25 11.80
N ASN A 278 -17.88 0.93 12.52
CA ASN A 278 -18.62 1.90 13.35
C ASN A 278 -17.89 2.17 14.69
N SER A 279 -17.00 1.28 15.10
CA SER A 279 -16.22 1.35 16.34
C SER A 279 -14.82 0.78 16.15
N VAL A 280 -13.98 0.80 17.19
CA VAL A 280 -12.65 0.17 17.17
C VAL A 280 -12.71 -1.36 17.00
N THR A 281 -13.89 -1.95 17.14
CA THR A 281 -14.14 -3.38 16.91
C THR A 281 -14.28 -3.64 15.41
N ILE A 282 -13.36 -4.42 14.81
CA ILE A 282 -13.32 -4.59 13.35
C ILE A 282 -14.56 -5.30 12.78
N SER A 283 -15.20 -6.19 13.55
CA SER A 283 -16.40 -6.89 13.10
C SER A 283 -17.66 -6.00 13.06
N ASP A 284 -17.62 -4.81 13.67
CA ASP A 284 -18.71 -3.85 13.66
C ASP A 284 -18.62 -2.96 12.41
N LEU A 285 -18.96 -3.53 11.26
CA LEU A 285 -18.71 -2.94 9.94
C LEU A 285 -19.76 -1.89 9.53
N THR A 286 -19.31 -0.83 8.87
CA THR A 286 -20.16 0.13 8.14
C THR A 286 -20.72 -0.50 6.85
N ALA A 287 -21.51 0.25 6.07
CA ALA A 287 -21.94 -0.17 4.74
C ALA A 287 -20.75 -0.42 3.79
N TRP A 288 -19.72 0.44 3.86
CA TRP A 288 -18.50 0.28 3.09
C TRP A 288 -17.70 -0.96 3.53
N GLY A 289 -17.55 -1.15 4.84
CA GLY A 289 -16.90 -2.33 5.42
C GLY A 289 -17.54 -3.65 4.97
N LYS A 290 -18.87 -3.71 4.98
CA LYS A 290 -19.63 -4.89 4.51
C LYS A 290 -19.43 -5.13 3.01
N LEU A 291 -19.60 -4.09 2.19
CA LEU A 291 -19.39 -4.18 0.74
C LEU A 291 -17.99 -4.72 0.40
N PHE A 292 -16.96 -4.17 1.04
CA PHE A 292 -15.59 -4.54 0.73
C PHE A 292 -15.22 -5.93 1.26
N LYS A 293 -15.72 -6.31 2.44
CA LYS A 293 -15.61 -7.68 2.96
C LYS A 293 -16.18 -8.68 1.95
N ASP A 294 -17.43 -8.48 1.52
CA ASP A 294 -18.09 -9.39 0.56
C ASP A 294 -17.34 -9.43 -0.78
N THR A 295 -16.72 -8.32 -1.16
CA THR A 295 -15.89 -8.23 -2.37
C THR A 295 -14.67 -9.15 -2.32
N ILE A 296 -13.93 -9.17 -1.21
CA ILE A 296 -12.73 -10.03 -1.08
C ILE A 296 -13.13 -11.50 -0.90
N PHE A 297 -14.12 -11.79 -0.04
CA PHE A 297 -14.51 -13.18 0.27
C PHE A 297 -14.94 -13.96 -0.97
N ASN A 298 -15.60 -13.32 -1.93
CA ASN A 298 -16.07 -13.98 -3.15
C ASN A 298 -14.99 -14.19 -4.22
N LYS A 299 -13.74 -13.81 -3.95
CA LYS A 299 -12.63 -13.78 -4.94
C LYS A 299 -11.38 -14.56 -4.50
N GLN A 300 -11.44 -15.24 -3.35
CA GLN A 300 -10.37 -16.11 -2.86
C GLN A 300 -10.67 -17.59 -3.07
#